data_AF-A0A8J8KVP8-F1
#
_entry.id   AF-A0A8J8KVP8-F1
#
_cell.length_a   1.000
_cell.length_b   1.000
_cell.length_c   1.000
_cell.angle_alpha   90.00
_cell.angle_beta   90.00
_cell.angle_gamma   90.00
#
_symmetry.space_group_name_H-M   'P 1'
#
loop_
_entity.id
_entity.type
_entity.pdbx_description
1 polymer ?
#
loop_
_entity_poly.entity_id
_entity_poly.type
_entity_poly.pdbx_seq_one_letter_code
_entity_poly.pdbx_strand_id
1 'polypeptide(L)' 'MTEPKKGGGSYLVMFGLISLLFITILVVAYRITRQANPIMLDDQGRPQPTHRS' A
#
# COMPACT_ATOMS: atom_id res chain seq x y z
N MET A 1 21.15 38.39 15.24
CA MET A 1 20.48 37.30 15.98
C MET A 1 19.78 36.42 14.97
N THR A 2 20.34 35.27 14.62
CA THR A 2 19.70 34.30 13.71
C THR A 2 19.08 33.20 14.57
N GLU A 3 17.76 33.24 14.72
CA GLU A 3 17.01 32.17 15.39
C GLU A 3 17.20 30.85 14.63
N PRO A 4 17.53 29.74 15.31
CA PRO A 4 17.52 28.45 14.65
C PRO A 4 16.07 28.07 14.36
N LYS A 5 15.68 28.03 13.08
CA LYS A 5 14.43 27.40 12.58
C LYS A 5 14.41 25.91 12.93
N LYS A 6 14.21 25.58 14.20
CA LYS A 6 14.12 24.22 14.74
C LYS A 6 12.63 23.88 14.84
N GLY A 7 12.05 23.36 13.76
CA GLY A 7 10.64 22.95 13.82
C GLY A 7 10.07 22.24 12.60
N GLY A 8 10.51 22.56 11.38
CA GLY A 8 9.87 22.01 10.17
C GLY A 8 10.24 20.56 9.84
N GLY A 9 11.49 20.16 10.08
CA GLY A 9 12.02 18.87 9.61
C GLY A 9 11.43 17.65 10.30
N SER A 10 11.11 17.74 11.59
CA SER A 10 10.54 16.62 12.35
C SER A 10 9.13 16.26 11.89
N TYR A 11 8.29 17.26 11.58
CA TYR A 11 6.94 17.03 11.05
C TYR A 11 6.97 16.39 9.66
N LEU A 12 7.90 16.81 8.80
CA LEU A 12 8.10 16.20 7.47
C LEU A 12 8.48 14.72 7.58
N VAL A 13 9.39 14.38 8.51
CA VAL A 13 9.79 12.99 8.76
C VAL A 13 8.62 12.17 9.31
N MET A 14 7.88 12.70 10.29
CA MET A 14 6.68 12.06 10.83
C MET A 14 5.64 11.79 9.74
N PHE A 15 5.36 12.77 8.89
CA PHE A 15 4.41 12.62 7.79
C PHE A 15 4.87 11.55 6.80
N GLY A 16 6.16 11.54 6.43
CA GLY A 16 6.73 10.53 5.54
C GLY A 16 6.62 9.11 6.10
N LEU A 17 6.87 8.92 7.40
CA LEU A 17 6.72 7.63 8.07
C LEU A 17 5.26 7.16 8.10
N ILE A 18 4.32 8.07 8.38
CA ILE A 18 2.89 7.77 8.35
C ILE A 18 2.46 7.38 6.92
N SER A 19 2.89 8.13 5.90
CA SER A 19 2.61 7.77 4.50
C SER A 19 3.17 6.39 4.14
N LEU A 20 4.40 6.07 4.56
CA LEU A 20 5.02 4.76 4.34
C LEU A 20 4.24 3.63 5.02
N LEU A 21 3.73 3.86 6.23
CA LEU A 21 2.88 2.91 6.94
C LEU A 21 1.60 2.62 6.14
N PHE A 22 0.91 3.64 5.65
CA PHE A 22 -0.30 3.46 4.83
C PHE A 22 -0.02 2.70 3.53
N ILE A 23 1.08 3.01 2.84
CA ILE A 23 1.48 2.27 1.63
C ILE A 23 1.71 0.79 1.96
N THR A 24 2.40 0.52 3.07
CA THR A 24 2.67 -0.86 3.51
C THR A 24 1.36 -1.62 3.78
N ILE A 25 0.41 -0.99 4.48
CA ILE A 25 -0.91 -1.56 4.74
C ILE A 25 -1.64 -1.87 3.43
N LEU A 26 -1.62 -0.95 2.46
CA LEU A 26 -2.25 -1.16 1.15
C LEU A 26 -1.62 -2.33 0.39
N VAL A 27 -0.29 -2.46 0.41
CA VAL A 27 0.41 -3.57 -0.23
C VAL A 27 0.04 -4.89 0.42
N VAL A 28 0.05 -4.96 1.75
CA VAL A 28 -0.33 -6.17 2.50
C VAL A 28 -1.79 -6.52 2.24
N ALA A 29 -2.70 -5.55 2.30
CA ALA A 29 -4.10 -5.75 1.97
C ALA A 29 -4.26 -6.31 0.56
N TYR A 30 -3.64 -5.69 -0.45
CA TYR A 30 -3.66 -6.18 -1.84
C TYR A 30 -3.16 -7.63 -1.97
N ARG A 31 -2.07 -7.99 -1.26
CA ARG A 31 -1.56 -9.36 -1.25
C ARG A 31 -2.56 -10.33 -0.63
N ILE A 32 -3.18 -9.97 0.48
CA ILE A 32 -4.22 -10.77 1.14
C ILE A 32 -5.41 -10.92 0.20
N THR A 33 -5.92 -9.84 -0.38
CA THR A 33 -7.06 -9.90 -1.31
C THR A 33 -6.74 -10.78 -2.52
N ARG A 34 -5.51 -10.72 -3.06
CA ARG A 34 -5.08 -11.62 -4.14
C ARG A 34 -4.99 -13.09 -3.73
N GLN A 35 -4.63 -13.40 -2.49
CA GLN A 35 -4.58 -14.78 -1.99
C GLN A 35 -5.98 -15.30 -1.63
N ALA A 36 -6.83 -14.44 -1.06
CA ALA A 36 -8.18 -14.77 -0.64
C ALA A 36 -9.18 -14.83 -1.80
N ASN A 37 -8.84 -14.32 -2.98
CA ASN A 37 -9.65 -14.48 -4.19
C ASN A 37 -9.13 -15.66 -5.02
N PRO A 38 -9.63 -16.90 -4.81
CA PRO A 38 -9.24 -18.07 -5.61
C PRO A 38 -9.71 -17.95 -7.08
N ILE A 39 -10.57 -16.98 -7.35
CA ILE A 39 -11.04 -16.62 -8.67
C ILE A 39 -10.41 -15.27 -9.00
N MET A 40 -9.23 -15.27 -9.62
CA MET A 40 -8.76 -14.07 -10.29
C MET A 40 -9.74 -13.81 -11.43
N LEU A 41 -10.63 -12.84 -11.25
CA LEU A 41 -11.52 -12.40 -12.31
C LEU A 41 -10.65 -11.69 -13.36
N ASP A 42 -10.89 -11.97 -14.64
CA ASP A 42 -10.28 -11.21 -15.74
C ASP A 42 -10.81 -9.77 -15.76
N ASP A 43 -10.28 -8.93 -16.66
CA ASP A 43 -10.72 -7.54 -16.84
C ASP A 43 -12.20 -7.42 -17.28
N GLN A 44 -12.86 -8.53 -17.60
CA GLN A 44 -14.29 -8.65 -17.92
C GLN A 44 -15.12 -9.22 -16.76
N GLY A 45 -14.54 -9.38 -15.57
CA GLY A 45 -15.23 -9.91 -14.40
C GLY A 45 -15.53 -11.40 -14.47
N ARG A 46 -14.85 -12.16 -15.33
CA ARG A 46 -15.06 -13.61 -15.48
C ARG A 46 -14.00 -14.40 -14.73
N PRO A 47 -14.34 -15.55 -14.12
CA PRO A 47 -13.35 -16.44 -13.53
C PRO A 47 -12.27 -16.80 -14.55
N GLN A 48 -10.99 -16.53 -14.25
CA GLN A 48 -9.91 -17.09 -15.07
C GLN A 48 -9.98 -18.61 -14.99
N PRO A 49 -10.03 -19.32 -16.13
CA PRO A 49 -10.06 -20.77 -16.13
C PRO A 49 -8.77 -21.27 -15.48
N THR A 50 -8.90 -21.87 -14.30
CA THR A 50 -7.79 -22.55 -13.63
C THR A 50 -7.40 -23.70 -14.55
N HIS A 51 -6.28 -23.56 -15.27
CA HIS A 51 -5.73 -24.62 -16.11
C HIS A 51 -5.30 -25.76 -15.16
N ARG A 52 -6.19 -26.72 -14.92
CA ARG A 52 -5.81 -28.04 -14.46
C ARG A 52 -5.13 -28.73 -15.64
N SER A 53 -3.80 -28.78 -15.62
CA SER A 53 -3.00 -29.77 -16.36
C SER A 53 -2.88 -31.03 -15.52
#